data_AF-A0A7W4HJ70-F1
#
_entry.id   AF-A0A7W4HJ70-F1
#
_cell.length_a   1.000
_cell.length_b   1.000
_cell.length_c   1.000
_cell.angle_alpha   90.00
_cell.angle_beta   90.00
_cell.angle_gamma   90.00
#
_symmetry.space_group_name_H-M   'P 1'
#
loop_
_entity.id
_entity.type
_entity.pdbx_description
1 polymer ?
#
loop_
_entity_poly.entity_id
_entity_poly.type
_entity_poly.pdbx_seq_one_letter_code
_entity_poly.pdbx_strand_id
1 'polypeptide(L)'
;MAIFIKYKLVSLREMVTDGYIRLHPVQLAEKEISNIAEKLIKSLLDDKYDPIKIIEIFSKEFDKSQVREIVAFYIGIENLELLEESENET
;
A
#
# COMPACT_ATOMS: atom_id res chain seq x y z
N MET A 1 12.21 -7.66 6.20
CA MET A 1 11.61 -8.25 4.99
C MET A 1 10.86 -7.12 4.31
N ALA A 2 11.21 -6.74 3.08
CA ALA A 2 10.57 -5.60 2.41
C ALA A 2 9.14 -5.99 2.04
N ILE A 3 8.14 -5.28 2.56
CA ILE A 3 6.74 -5.55 2.26
C ILE A 3 6.45 -4.85 0.92
N PHE A 4 6.27 -5.64 -0.14
CA PHE A 4 6.00 -5.12 -1.47
C PHE A 4 4.51 -4.84 -1.66
N ILE A 5 4.14 -3.56 -1.80
CA ILE A 5 2.80 -3.13 -2.18
C ILE A 5 2.67 -3.13 -3.70
N LYS A 6 1.75 -3.92 -4.23
CA LYS A 6 1.46 -4.00 -5.65
C LYS A 6 0.50 -2.88 -6.05
N TYR A 7 0.80 -2.26 -7.19
CA TYR A 7 -0.08 -1.29 -7.83
C TYR A 7 -1.33 -1.98 -8.42
N LYS A 8 -2.47 -1.32 -8.33
CA LYS A 8 -3.72 -1.77 -8.94
C LYS A 8 -3.76 -1.48 -10.45
N LEU A 9 -3.01 -0.47 -10.90
CA LEU A 9 -3.05 0.01 -12.28
C LEU A 9 -2.24 -0.91 -13.21
N VAL A 10 -2.96 -1.53 -14.15
CA VAL A 10 -2.49 -2.56 -15.08
C VAL A 10 -1.60 -1.99 -16.20
N SER A 11 -1.55 -0.66 -16.37
CA SER A 11 -1.03 0.01 -17.57
C SER A 11 0.44 -0.30 -17.91
N LEU A 12 1.35 -0.30 -16.94
CA LEU A 12 2.76 -0.60 -17.21
C LEU A 12 2.98 -2.08 -17.52
N ARG A 13 2.23 -2.98 -16.88
CA ARG A 13 2.32 -4.43 -17.15
C ARG A 13 1.65 -4.81 -18.47
N GLU A 14 0.59 -4.11 -18.86
CA GLU A 14 0.00 -4.18 -20.20
C GLU A 14 1.02 -3.79 -21.27
N MET A 15 1.73 -2.67 -21.11
CA MET A 15 2.77 -2.25 -22.06
C MET A 15 3.94 -3.26 -22.16
N VAL A 16 4.22 -4.03 -21.09
CA VAL A 16 5.18 -5.16 -21.16
C VAL A 16 4.59 -6.32 -21.95
N THR A 17 3.32 -6.65 -21.71
CA THR A 17 2.61 -7.75 -22.37
C THR A 17 2.50 -7.50 -23.88
N ASP A 18 2.27 -6.25 -24.26
CA ASP A 18 2.18 -5.78 -25.64
C ASP A 18 3.56 -5.57 -26.29
N GLY A 19 4.66 -5.77 -25.55
CA GLY A 19 6.03 -5.70 -26.05
C GLY A 19 6.59 -4.28 -26.26
N TYR A 20 5.88 -3.23 -25.81
CA TYR A 20 6.34 -1.84 -25.92
C TYR A 20 7.51 -1.53 -25.00
N ILE A 21 7.60 -2.17 -23.84
CA ILE A 21 8.67 -1.96 -22.86
C ILE A 21 9.17 -3.29 -22.27
N ARG A 22 10.42 -3.29 -21.79
CA ARG A 22 11.01 -4.47 -21.12
C ARG A 22 10.45 -4.60 -19.69
N LEU A 23 10.31 -5.85 -19.24
CA LEU A 23 9.81 -6.17 -17.89
C LEU A 23 10.70 -5.62 -16.76
N HIS A 24 12.03 -5.69 -16.92
CA HIS A 24 12.97 -5.34 -15.85
C HIS A 24 12.85 -3.88 -15.37
N PRO A 25 12.81 -2.85 -16.25
CA PRO A 25 12.52 -1.47 -15.84
C PRO A 25 11.21 -1.31 -15.06
N VAL A 26 10.15 -2.02 -15.46
CA VAL A 26 8.84 -1.97 -14.77
C VAL A 26 8.94 -2.54 -13.37
N GLN A 27 9.62 -3.67 -13.18
CA GLN A 27 9.84 -4.26 -11.86
C GLN A 27 10.65 -3.35 -10.93
N LEU A 28 11.64 -2.63 -11.47
CA LEU A 28 12.41 -1.65 -10.69
C LEU A 28 11.52 -0.47 -10.26
N ALA A 29 10.71 0.07 -11.17
CA ALA A 29 9.78 1.14 -10.85
C ALA A 29 8.74 0.70 -9.81
N GLU A 30 8.15 -0.48 -9.95
CA GLU A 30 7.21 -1.05 -8.97
C GLU A 30 7.85 -1.17 -7.58
N LYS A 31 9.11 -1.61 -7.51
CA LYS A 31 9.87 -1.70 -6.25
C LYS A 31 10.11 -0.32 -5.62
N GLU A 32 10.54 0.66 -6.42
CA GLU A 32 10.79 2.02 -5.93
C GLU A 32 9.50 2.67 -5.41
N ILE A 33 8.41 2.56 -6.17
CA ILE A 33 7.10 3.08 -5.80
C ILE A 33 6.60 2.41 -4.51
N SER A 34 6.71 1.09 -4.40
CA SER A 34 6.36 0.37 -3.18
C SER A 34 7.16 0.87 -1.96
N ASN A 35 8.48 1.06 -2.12
CA ASN A 35 9.32 1.56 -1.03
C ASN A 35 8.94 2.99 -0.61
N ILE A 36 8.58 3.85 -1.57
CA ILE A 36 8.13 5.21 -1.29
C ILE A 36 6.78 5.18 -0.57
N ALA A 37 5.84 4.36 -1.04
CA ALA A 37 4.53 4.22 -0.43
C ALA A 37 4.63 3.73 1.03
N GLU A 38 5.44 2.72 1.31
CA GLU A 38 5.68 2.24 2.68
C GLU A 38 6.24 3.35 3.58
N LYS A 39 7.24 4.10 3.10
CA LYS A 39 7.83 5.23 3.85
C LYS A 39 6.82 6.34 4.12
N LEU A 40 5.94 6.64 3.17
CA LEU A 40 4.88 7.64 3.35
C LEU A 40 3.83 7.17 4.36
N ILE A 41 3.37 5.91 4.27
CA ILE A 41 2.46 5.32 5.24
C ILE A 41 3.05 5.44 6.64
N LYS A 42 4.31 5.02 6.82
CA LYS A 42 5.00 5.12 8.10
C LYS A 42 5.06 6.56 8.59
N SER A 43 5.47 7.51 7.74
CA SER A 43 5.57 8.93 8.13
C SER A 43 4.22 9.49 8.59
N LEU A 44 3.13 9.15 7.91
CA LEU A 44 1.78 9.59 8.28
C LEU A 44 1.35 8.99 9.63
N LEU A 45 1.68 7.71 9.88
CA LEU A 45 1.42 7.07 11.17
C LEU A 45 2.25 7.71 12.30
N ASP A 46 3.52 8.00 12.06
CA ASP A 46 4.41 8.68 13.00
C ASP A 46 3.86 10.10 13.35
N ASP A 47 3.24 10.77 12.37
CA ASP A 47 2.54 12.05 12.52
C ASP A 47 1.11 11.92 13.10
N LYS A 48 0.72 10.73 13.55
CA LYS A 48 -0.58 10.40 14.18
C LYS A 48 -1.80 10.64 13.28
N TYR A 49 -1.64 10.50 11.97
CA TYR A 49 -2.79 10.43 11.07
C TYR A 49 -3.59 9.16 11.32
N ASP A 50 -4.89 9.25 11.02
CA ASP A 50 -5.85 8.16 11.18
C ASP A 50 -5.46 6.94 10.31
N PRO A 51 -5.16 5.77 10.93
CA PRO A 51 -4.79 4.56 10.21
C PRO A 51 -5.83 4.10 9.20
N ILE A 52 -7.12 4.26 9.48
CA ILE A 52 -8.17 3.78 8.58
C ILE A 52 -8.23 4.64 7.33
N LYS A 53 -8.14 5.96 7.47
CA LYS A 53 -8.05 6.88 6.33
C LYS A 53 -6.79 6.67 5.51
N ILE A 54 -5.67 6.33 6.14
CA ILE A 54 -4.44 5.96 5.41
C ILE A 54 -4.71 4.72 4.55
N ILE A 55 -5.32 3.67 5.11
CA ILE A 55 -5.70 2.48 4.36
C ILE A 55 -6.61 2.85 3.20
N GLU A 56 -7.66 3.63 3.44
CA GLU A 56 -8.60 4.06 2.40
C GLU A 56 -7.91 4.79 1.24
N ILE A 57 -7.05 5.77 1.54
CA ILE A 57 -6.36 6.59 0.55
C ILE A 57 -5.42 5.72 -0.30
N PHE A 58 -4.55 4.94 0.33
CA PHE A 58 -3.56 4.14 -0.39
C PHE A 58 -4.22 2.99 -1.15
N SER A 59 -5.33 2.44 -0.65
CA SER A 59 -6.09 1.38 -1.34
C SER A 59 -6.75 1.81 -2.66
N LYS A 60 -6.75 3.11 -2.99
CA LYS A 60 -7.16 3.60 -4.31
C LYS A 60 -6.18 3.18 -5.40
N GLU A 61 -4.90 3.22 -5.09
CA GLU A 61 -3.80 2.96 -6.03
C GLU A 61 -3.15 1.58 -5.82
N PHE A 62 -3.26 1.03 -4.62
CA PHE A 62 -2.58 -0.18 -4.18
C PHE A 62 -3.54 -1.28 -3.73
N ASP A 63 -3.05 -2.51 -3.64
CA ASP A 63 -3.80 -3.62 -3.06
C ASP A 63 -4.14 -3.34 -1.58
N LYS A 64 -5.45 -3.33 -1.27
CA LYS A 64 -5.96 -3.00 0.07
C LYS A 64 -5.42 -3.93 1.15
N SER A 65 -5.32 -5.23 0.88
CA SER A 65 -4.85 -6.20 1.86
C SER A 65 -3.39 -5.95 2.22
N GLN A 66 -2.55 -5.64 1.22
CA GLN A 66 -1.15 -5.30 1.45
C GLN A 66 -0.98 -3.98 2.19
N VAL A 67 -1.78 -2.97 1.87
CA VAL A 67 -1.77 -1.69 2.60
C VAL A 67 -2.18 -1.91 4.07
N ARG A 68 -3.24 -2.70 4.32
CA ARG A 68 -3.69 -3.06 5.68
C ARG A 68 -2.60 -3.78 6.46
N GLU A 69 -1.91 -4.75 5.84
CA GLU A 69 -0.80 -5.48 6.47
C GLU A 69 0.33 -4.54 6.89
N ILE A 70 0.69 -3.55 6.06
CA ILE A 70 1.74 -2.58 6.40
C ILE A 70 1.32 -1.69 7.55
N VAL A 71 0.09 -1.17 7.52
CA VAL A 71 -0.42 -0.36 8.62
C VAL A 71 -0.45 -1.17 9.92
N ALA A 72 -0.97 -2.40 9.87
CA ALA A 72 -0.98 -3.33 11.00
C ALA A 72 0.44 -3.63 11.52
N PHE A 73 1.43 -3.74 10.63
CA PHE A 73 2.82 -3.94 11.02
C PHE A 73 3.37 -2.77 11.86
N TYR A 74 2.97 -1.53 11.55
CA TYR A 74 3.45 -0.33 12.25
C TYR A 74 2.68 0.00 13.53
N ILE A 75 1.37 -0.23 13.58
CA ILE A 75 0.56 0.13 14.77
C ILE A 75 0.17 -1.07 15.64
N GLY A 76 0.39 -2.30 15.16
CA GLY A 76 -0.09 -3.54 15.77
C GLY A 76 -1.44 -3.99 15.21
N ILE A 77 -1.58 -5.28 14.90
CA ILE A 77 -2.80 -5.84 14.29
C ILE A 77 -4.02 -5.72 15.20
N GLU A 78 -3.87 -5.94 16.51
CA GLU A 78 -4.94 -5.81 17.49
C GLU A 78 -5.46 -4.36 17.56
N ASN A 79 -4.56 -3.38 17.54
CA ASN A 79 -4.94 -1.96 17.53
C ASN A 79 -5.69 -1.58 16.26
N LEU A 80 -5.29 -2.15 15.11
CA LEU A 80 -5.98 -1.91 13.86
C LEU A 80 -7.39 -2.52 13.84
N GLU A 81 -7.53 -3.76 14.33
CA GLU A 81 -8.84 -4.43 14.42
C GLU A 81 -9.81 -3.65 15.31
N LEU A 82 -9.36 -3.14 16.46
CA LEU A 82 -10.19 -2.29 17.32
C LEU A 82 -10.67 -1.01 16.62
N LEU A 83 -9.82 -0.39 15.80
CA LEU A 83 -10.20 0.79 15.02
C LEU A 83 -11.23 0.44 13.94
N GLU A 84 -11.04 -0.68 13.23
CA GLU A 84 -11.99 -1.17 12.22
C GLU A 84 -13.35 -1.55 12.81
N GLU A 85 -13.38 -2.14 14.00
CA GLU A 85 -14.62 -2.43 14.73
C GLU A 85 -15.35 -1.14 15.10
N SER A 86 -14.64 -0.13 15.61
CA SER A 86 -15.23 1.14 16.01
C SER A 86 -15.84 1.95 14.84
N GLU A 87 -15.32 1.82 13.62
CA GLU A 87 -15.91 2.45 12.44
C GLU A 87 -17.19 1.73 11.97
N ASN A 88 -17.27 0.41 12.11
CA ASN A 88 -18.40 -0.40 11.65
C ASN A 88 -19.64 -0.29 12.56
N GLU A 89 -19.51 0.30 13.76
CA GLU A 89 -20.63 0.57 14.68
C GLU A 89 -21.40 1.86 14.35
N THR A 90 -20.95 2.64 13.35
CA THR A 90 -21.56 3.89 12.86
C THR A 90 -22.26 3.75 11.51
#